data_AF-A0AA95I9F7-F1
#
_entry.id   AF-A0AA95I9F7-F1
#
_cell.length_a   1.000
_cell.length_b   1.000
_cell.length_c   1.000
_cell.angle_alpha   90.00
_cell.angle_beta   90.00
_cell.angle_gamma   90.00
#
_symmetry.space_group_name_H-M   'P 1'
#
loop_
_entity.id
_entity.type
_entity.pdbx_description
1 polymer ?
#
loop_
_entity_poly.entity_id
_entity_poly.type
_entity_poly.pdbx_seq_one_letter_code
_entity_poly.pdbx_strand_id
1 'polypeptide(L)' 'MVARIVGVADAFDSMISKRVYRNQLDLNFALNEIRQKKGTQFDPEVADAFLSIFEEKAIKMERTAMNLVKSHKKT' A
#
# COMPACT_ATOMS: atom_id res chain seq x y z
N MET A 1 6.36 -20.15 7.27
CA MET A 1 5.40 -19.04 7.45
C MET A 1 6.04 -17.68 7.20
N VAL A 2 7.17 -17.33 7.84
CA VAL A 2 7.83 -16.01 7.72
C VAL A 2 8.23 -15.61 6.28
N ALA A 3 8.65 -16.57 5.45
CA ALA A 3 9.07 -16.31 4.06
C ALA A 3 7.98 -15.70 3.16
N ARG A 4 6.68 -15.97 3.42
CA ARG A 4 5.56 -15.40 2.66
C ARG A 4 5.45 -13.89 2.85
N ILE A 5 5.64 -13.42 4.08
CA ILE A 5 5.58 -11.99 4.44
C ILE A 5 6.81 -11.26 3.91
N VAL A 6 7.99 -11.84 4.14
CA VAL A 6 9.26 -11.26 3.68
C VAL A 6 9.28 -11.12 2.15
N GLY A 7 8.74 -12.09 1.40
CA GLY A 7 8.69 -12.01 -0.06
C GLY A 7 7.86 -10.86 -0.60
N VAL A 8 6.70 -10.55 0.03
CA VAL A 8 5.88 -9.39 -0.37
C VAL A 8 6.59 -8.08 0.02
N ALA A 9 7.18 -8.01 1.21
CA ALA A 9 7.88 -6.82 1.69
C ALA A 9 9.12 -6.48 0.83
N ASP A 10 9.94 -7.49 0.50
CA ASP A 10 11.15 -7.33 -0.32
C ASP A 10 10.82 -6.92 -1.76
N ALA A 11 9.78 -7.53 -2.36
CA ALA A 11 9.32 -7.16 -3.69
C ALA A 11 8.79 -5.72 -3.71
N PHE A 12 7.98 -5.34 -2.73
CA PHE A 12 7.46 -3.98 -2.60
C PHE A 12 8.60 -2.97 -2.44
N ASP A 13 9.49 -3.19 -1.48
CA ASP A 13 10.62 -2.31 -1.23
C ASP A 13 11.50 -2.17 -2.47
N SER A 14 11.80 -3.27 -3.16
CA SER A 14 12.54 -3.23 -4.44
C SER A 14 11.86 -2.40 -5.53
N MET A 15 10.53 -2.30 -5.55
CA MET A 15 9.77 -1.49 -6.50
C MET A 15 9.75 0.00 -6.12
N ILE A 16 9.53 0.33 -4.84
CA ILE A 16 9.34 1.72 -4.40
C ILE A 16 10.61 2.41 -3.91
N SER A 17 11.65 1.64 -3.55
CA SER A 17 12.92 2.20 -3.10
C SER A 17 13.57 3.00 -4.22
N LYS A 18 13.91 4.25 -3.89
CA LYS A 18 14.53 5.23 -4.79
C LYS A 18 15.95 4.76 -5.10
N ARG A 19 16.13 3.95 -6.14
CA ARG A 19 17.46 3.71 -6.71
C ARG A 19 17.94 5.02 -7.35
N VAL A 20 19.22 5.36 -7.15
CA VAL A 20 19.89 6.63 -7.52
C VAL A 20 19.60 7.11 -8.97
N TYR A 21 19.14 6.21 -9.84
CA TYR A 21 18.93 6.43 -11.27
C TYR A 21 17.48 6.30 -11.75
N ARG A 22 16.48 6.19 -10.86
CA ARG A 22 15.07 6.05 -11.27
C ARG A 22 14.18 6.92 -10.38
N ASN A 23 13.36 7.77 -11.00
CA ASN A 23 12.23 8.38 -10.30
C ASN A 23 11.39 7.25 -9.68
N GLN A 24 10.92 7.41 -8.44
CA GLN A 24 10.15 6.38 -7.72
C GLN A 24 9.09 5.79 -8.65
N LEU A 25 9.02 4.46 -8.78
CA LEU A 25 7.86 3.85 -9.43
C LEU A 25 6.61 4.31 -8.66
N ASP A 26 5.56 4.65 -9.40
CA ASP A 26 4.30 5.09 -8.80
C ASP A 26 3.85 4.05 -7.78
N LEU A 27 3.47 4.50 -6.58
CA LEU A 27 2.97 3.62 -5.53
C LEU A 27 1.82 2.75 -6.06
N ASN A 28 0.99 3.30 -6.94
CA ASN A 28 -0.10 2.57 -7.59
C ASN A 28 0.42 1.42 -8.46
N PHE A 29 1.54 1.61 -9.16
CA PHE A 29 2.16 0.57 -9.97
C PHE A 29 2.62 -0.60 -9.10
N ALA A 30 3.32 -0.32 -7.99
CA ALA A 30 3.79 -1.35 -7.07
C ALA A 30 2.64 -2.14 -6.43
N LEU A 31 1.58 -1.43 -6.00
CA LEU A 31 0.37 -2.05 -5.46
C LEU A 31 -0.36 -2.89 -6.52
N ASN A 32 -0.41 -2.43 -7.77
CA ASN A 32 -1.02 -3.18 -8.85
C ASN A 32 -0.22 -4.45 -9.18
N GLU A 33 1.11 -4.39 -9.21
CA GLU A 33 1.94 -5.58 -9.43
C GLU A 33 1.72 -6.65 -8.35
N ILE A 34 1.64 -6.27 -7.08
CA ILE A 34 1.31 -7.21 -5.99
C ILE A 34 -0.07 -7.82 -6.19
N ARG A 35 -1.05 -7.02 -6.62
CA ARG A 35 -2.42 -7.48 -6.92
C ARG A 35 -2.44 -8.47 -8.09
N GLN A 36 -1.70 -8.20 -9.17
CA GLN A 36 -1.62 -9.07 -10.34
C GLN A 36 -0.96 -10.42 -10.04
N LYS A 37 0.03 -10.42 -9.14
CA LYS A 37 0.78 -11.63 -8.78
C LYS A 37 0.25 -12.38 -7.56
N LYS A 38 -0.91 -11.96 -7.05
CA LYS A 38 -1.63 -12.63 -5.98
C LYS A 38 -2.05 -14.05 -6.40
N GLY A 39 -1.79 -15.04 -5.55
CA GLY A 39 -2.12 -16.44 -5.81
C GLY A 39 -1.18 -17.15 -6.78
N THR A 40 -0.14 -16.46 -7.28
CA THR A 40 0.92 -17.06 -8.10
C THR A 40 2.28 -16.88 -7.44
N GLN A 41 2.86 -15.68 -7.51
CA GLN A 41 4.15 -15.36 -6.88
C GLN A 41 3.98 -15.07 -5.39
N PHE A 42 2.84 -14.49 -5.01
CA PHE A 42 2.54 -14.13 -3.64
C PHE A 42 1.40 -14.95 -3.10
N ASP A 43 1.50 -15.27 -1.82
CA ASP A 43 0.41 -15.89 -1.12
C ASP A 43 -0.82 -14.95 -1.06
N PRO A 44 -2.03 -15.45 -1.36
CA PRO A 44 -3.24 -14.62 -1.40
C PRO A 44 -3.54 -13.87 -0.11
N GLU A 45 -3.45 -14.55 1.03
CA GLU A 45 -3.82 -13.97 2.33
C GLU A 45 -2.83 -12.86 2.72
N VAL A 46 -1.54 -13.07 2.44
CA VAL A 46 -0.50 -12.09 2.75
C VAL A 46 -0.58 -10.89 1.81
N ALA A 47 -0.82 -11.13 0.51
CA ALA A 47 -0.99 -10.05 -0.47
C ALA A 47 -2.22 -9.19 -0.15
N ASP A 48 -3.36 -9.80 0.19
CA ASP A 48 -4.58 -9.08 0.57
C ASP A 48 -4.39 -8.29 1.87
N ALA A 49 -3.76 -8.88 2.89
CA ALA A 49 -3.44 -8.17 4.14
C ALA A 49 -2.47 -7.01 3.91
N PHE A 50 -1.53 -7.14 2.98
CA PHE A 50 -0.60 -6.06 2.63
C PHE A 50 -1.33 -4.91 1.91
N LEU A 51 -2.18 -5.23 0.93
CA LEU A 51 -2.93 -4.23 0.15
C LEU A 51 -3.94 -3.47 1.03
N SER A 52 -4.57 -4.14 2.01
CA SER A 52 -5.56 -3.50 2.89
C SER A 52 -4.97 -2.37 3.73
N ILE A 53 -3.68 -2.42 4.08
CA ILE A 53 -2.99 -1.35 4.84
C ILE A 53 -3.04 -0.02 4.08
N PHE A 54 -3.01 -0.06 2.74
CA PHE A 54 -3.03 1.13 1.90
C PHE A 54 -4.46 1.63 1.64
N GLU A 55 -5.43 0.72 1.54
CA GLU A 55 -6.86 1.06 1.47
C GLU A 55 -7.34 1.69 2.79
N GLU A 56 -6.93 1.15 3.94
CA GLU A 56 -7.25 1.68 5.26
C GLU A 56 -6.62 3.06 5.53
N LYS A 57 -5.37 3.28 5.09
CA LYS A 57 -4.73 4.60 5.21
C LYS A 57 -5.48 5.68 4.43
N ALA A 58 -5.93 5.37 3.21
CA ALA A 58 -6.75 6.29 2.42
C ALA A 58 -8.03 6.68 3.17
N ILE A 59 -8.73 5.68 3.73
CA ILE A 59 -9.95 5.88 4.51
C ILE A 59 -9.69 6.70 5.78
N LYS A 60 -8.59 6.46 6.50
CA LYS A 60 -8.22 7.24 7.71
C LYS A 60 -7.89 8.70 7.39
N MET A 61 -7.17 8.96 6.30
CA MET A 61 -6.84 10.33 5.87
C MET A 61 -8.10 11.10 5.45
N GLU A 62 -8.98 10.48 4.68
CA GLU A 62 -10.26 11.07 4.26
C GLU A 62 -11.17 11.37 5.46
N ARG A 63 -11.32 10.43 6.39
CA ARG A 63 -12.11 10.62 7.62
C ARG A 63 -11.55 11.74 8.52
N THR A 64 -10.22 11.83 8.63
CA THR A 64 -9.56 12.89 9.41
C THR A 64 -9.77 14.26 8.76
N ALA A 65 -9.62 14.36 7.44
CA ALA A 65 -9.90 15.58 6.68
C ALA A 65 -11.38 15.99 6.80
N MET A 66 -12.32 15.05 6.71
CA MET A 66 -13.75 15.32 6.88
C MET A 66 -14.11 15.81 8.29
N ASN A 67 -13.45 15.28 9.32
CA ASN A 67 -13.68 15.72 10.71
C ASN A 67 -13.11 17.12 10.97
N LEU A 68 -11.97 17.48 10.36
CA LEU A 68 -11.40 18.82 10.43
C LEU A 68 -12.27 19.88 9.74
N VAL A 69 -12.85 19.54 8.57
CA VAL A 69 -13.78 20.43 7.84
C VAL A 69 -15.10 20.61 8.59
N LYS A 70 -15.61 19.57 9.27
CA LYS A 70 -16.82 19.67 10.11
C LYS A 70 -16.59 20.50 11.37
N SER A 71 -15.36 20.56 11.91
CA SER A 71 -15.03 21.38 13.07
C SER A 71 -15.03 22.89 12.80
N HIS A 72 -14.84 23.32 11.54
CA HIS A 72 -14.80 24.75 11.16
C HIS A 72 -16.16 25.33 10.73
N LYS A 73 -17.25 24.55 10.74
CA LYS A 73 -18.61 25.01 10.42
C LYS A 73 -19.55 25.09 11.63
N LYS A 74 -19.03 25.10 12.85
CA LYS A 74 -19.84 25.16 14.09
C LYS A 74 -19.61 26.44 14.93
N THR A 75 -19.28 27.54 14.27
CA THR A 75 -19.35 28.90 14.81
C THR A 75 -19.94 29.80 13.74
#